data_AF-A0A3B9PNY0-F1
#
_entry.id   AF-A0A3B9PNY0-F1
#
_cell.length_a   1.000
_cell.length_b   1.000
_cell.length_c   1.000
_cell.angle_alpha   90.00
_cell.angle_beta   90.00
_cell.angle_gamma   90.00
#
_symmetry.space_group_name_H-M   'P 1'
#
loop_
_entity.id
_entity.type
_entity.pdbx_description
1 polymer ?
#
loop_
_entity_poly.entity_id
_entity_poly.type
_entity_poly.pdbx_seq_one_letter_code
_entity_poly.pdbx_strand_id
1 'polypeptide(L)'
;MQIQLLIPGLLWPVATLLGPASGLALDGLATLLGRGRRAVTPFEPHDRQLGRLFGLHGDTLPLAMLRRLGEADAPAPEPGGHWLCADPVNLSFAREHLLLQAFPDDELDAAESAELVAELNG
;
A
#
# COMPACT_ATOMS: atom_id res chain seq x y z
N MET A 1 16.78 8.95 -22.76
CA MET A 1 15.47 8.87 -22.07
C MET A 1 15.40 7.52 -21.38
N GLN A 2 15.22 7.49 -20.06
CA GLN A 2 15.11 6.26 -19.27
C GLN A 2 13.66 6.14 -18.79
N ILE A 3 12.99 5.05 -19.14
CA ILE A 3 11.64 4.74 -18.66
C ILE A 3 11.79 3.63 -17.62
N GLN A 4 11.22 3.84 -16.43
CA GLN A 4 11.02 2.79 -15.44
C GLN A 4 9.55 2.41 -15.46
N LEU A 5 9.27 1.14 -15.71
CA LEU A 5 7.91 0.59 -15.70
C LEU A 5 7.76 -0.28 -14.46
N LEU A 6 6.87 0.13 -13.56
CA LEU A 6 6.43 -0.68 -12.43
C LEU A 6 5.12 -1.38 -12.80
N ILE A 7 5.09 -2.71 -12.70
CA ILE A 7 3.88 -3.51 -12.96
C ILE A 7 3.49 -4.23 -11.66
N PRO A 8 2.68 -3.60 -10.80
CA PRO A 8 2.21 -4.23 -9.57
C PRO A 8 1.32 -5.45 -9.87
N GLY A 9 1.29 -6.41 -8.96
CA GLY A 9 0.39 -7.57 -9.07
C GLY A 9 0.79 -8.65 -10.09
N LEU A 10 1.94 -8.52 -10.78
CA LEU A 10 2.49 -9.61 -11.60
C LEU A 10 2.93 -10.82 -10.78
N LEU A 11 3.30 -10.59 -9.52
CA LEU A 11 3.56 -11.63 -8.52
C LEU A 11 2.31 -11.73 -7.66
N TRP A 12 1.46 -12.72 -7.94
CA TRP A 12 0.26 -12.96 -7.15
C TRP A 12 0.63 -13.77 -5.90
N PRO A 13 0.28 -13.31 -4.68
CA PRO A 13 0.73 -13.93 -3.44
C PRO A 13 0.03 -15.27 -3.15
N VAL A 14 -1.07 -15.58 -3.84
CA VAL A 14 -1.78 -16.85 -3.68
C VAL A 14 -1.28 -17.83 -4.73
N ALA A 15 -0.95 -19.04 -4.31
CA ALA A 15 -0.65 -20.15 -5.22
C ALA A 15 -1.90 -20.55 -6.01
N THR A 16 -2.19 -19.83 -7.09
CA THR A 16 -3.19 -20.21 -8.08
C THR A 16 -2.58 -21.14 -9.12
N LEU A 17 -3.39 -22.02 -9.72
CA LEU A 17 -2.94 -22.95 -10.76
C LEU A 17 -2.30 -22.22 -11.97
N LEU A 18 -2.71 -20.97 -12.18
CA LEU A 18 -2.26 -20.09 -13.25
C LEU A 18 -1.81 -18.76 -12.65
N GLY A 19 -0.70 -18.21 -13.15
CA GLY A 19 -0.24 -16.88 -12.76
C GLY A 19 -1.13 -15.75 -13.31
N PRO A 20 -1.03 -14.53 -12.77
CA PRO A 20 -1.89 -13.40 -13.13
C PRO A 20 -1.76 -12.95 -14.60
N ALA A 21 -0.66 -13.31 -15.26
CA ALA A 21 -0.42 -13.06 -16.68
C ALA A 21 -0.86 -14.20 -17.61
N SER A 22 -1.42 -15.28 -17.07
CA SER A 22 -1.74 -16.47 -17.85
C SER A 22 -2.84 -16.20 -18.89
N GLY A 23 -2.58 -16.59 -20.14
CA GLY A 23 -3.53 -16.44 -21.25
C GLY A 23 -3.61 -15.03 -21.84
N LEU A 24 -2.85 -14.06 -21.33
CA LEU A 24 -2.79 -12.72 -21.90
C LEU A 24 -1.81 -12.66 -23.07
N ALA A 25 -2.21 -12.01 -24.16
CA ALA A 25 -1.29 -11.64 -25.24
C ALA A 25 -0.46 -10.42 -24.80
N LEU A 26 0.82 -10.64 -24.47
CA LEU A 26 1.72 -9.64 -23.87
C LEU A 26 2.92 -9.32 -24.78
N ASP A 27 2.69 -9.16 -26.08
CA ASP A 27 3.75 -9.01 -27.10
C ASP A 27 4.70 -7.85 -26.82
N GLY A 28 4.17 -6.73 -26.30
CA GLY A 28 4.98 -5.58 -25.89
C GLY A 28 5.92 -5.91 -24.73
N LEU A 29 5.42 -6.59 -23.70
CA LEU A 29 6.24 -7.03 -22.56
C LEU A 29 7.25 -8.09 -23.00
N ALA A 30 6.85 -9.04 -23.83
CA ALA A 30 7.74 -10.06 -24.40
C ALA A 30 8.90 -9.42 -25.19
N THR A 31 8.60 -8.39 -25.98
CA THR A 31 9.61 -7.62 -26.74
C THR A 31 10.58 -6.90 -25.80
N LEU A 32 10.09 -6.27 -24.74
CA LEU A 32 10.94 -5.59 -23.74
C LEU A 32 11.84 -6.58 -23.00
N LEU A 33 11.28 -7.71 -22.56
CA LEU A 33 12.03 -8.76 -21.87
C LEU A 33 13.09 -9.40 -22.77
N GLY A 34 12.79 -9.61 -24.06
CA GLY A 34 13.74 -10.17 -25.03
C GLY A 34 14.91 -9.25 -25.38
N ARG A 35 14.78 -7.94 -25.15
CA ARG A 35 15.85 -6.95 -25.36
C ARG A 35 16.56 -6.53 -24.07
N GLY A 36 16.01 -6.91 -22.91
CA GLY A 36 16.49 -6.49 -21.60
C GLY A 36 17.44 -7.49 -20.96
N ARG A 37 17.93 -7.12 -19.76
CA ARG A 37 18.58 -8.06 -18.84
C ARG A 37 17.62 -8.35 -17.70
N ARG A 38 17.46 -9.64 -17.40
CA ARG A 38 16.67 -10.07 -16.24
C ARG A 38 17.55 -10.11 -15.01
N ALA A 39 17.12 -9.43 -13.95
CA ALA A 39 17.67 -9.59 -12.61
C ALA A 39 16.54 -10.06 -11.68
N VAL A 40 16.87 -10.99 -10.79
CA VAL A 40 16.00 -11.41 -9.70
C VAL A 40 16.66 -10.96 -8.41
N THR A 41 15.91 -10.26 -7.58
CA THR A 41 16.39 -9.75 -6.29
C THR A 41 15.79 -10.56 -5.15
N PRO A 42 16.46 -10.61 -3.97
CA PRO A 42 15.85 -11.14 -2.76
C PRO A 42 14.54 -10.43 -2.42
N PHE A 43 13.69 -11.10 -1.66
CA PHE A 43 12.47 -10.50 -1.15
C PHE A 43 12.76 -9.23 -0.35
N GLU A 44 12.00 -8.19 -0.64
CA GLU A 44 11.97 -6.91 0.07
C GLU A 44 10.49 -6.54 0.26
N PRO A 45 10.07 -6.08 1.45
CA PRO A 45 8.72 -5.57 1.65
C PRO A 45 8.35 -4.51 0.59
N HIS A 46 7.11 -4.55 0.09
CA HIS A 46 6.69 -3.76 -1.06
C HIS A 46 6.89 -2.25 -0.87
N ASP A 47 6.56 -1.74 0.32
CA ASP A 47 6.79 -0.35 0.73
C ASP A 47 8.26 0.05 0.64
N ARG A 48 9.18 -0.81 1.12
CA ARG A 48 10.63 -0.60 1.03
C ARG A 48 11.14 -0.64 -0.41
N GLN A 49 10.66 -1.59 -1.20
CA GLN A 49 10.99 -1.69 -2.62
C GLN A 49 10.56 -0.41 -3.38
N LEU A 50 9.35 0.08 -3.14
CA LEU A 50 8.87 1.32 -3.72
C LEU A 50 9.71 2.50 -3.27
N GLY A 51 9.97 2.63 -1.97
CA GLY A 51 10.82 3.69 -1.42
C GLY A 51 12.16 3.76 -2.15
N ARG A 52 12.86 2.63 -2.26
CA ARG A 52 14.13 2.53 -2.98
C ARG A 52 14.02 2.89 -4.47
N LEU A 53 12.98 2.42 -5.17
CA LEU A 53 12.78 2.73 -6.59
C LEU A 53 12.53 4.22 -6.85
N PHE A 54 11.87 4.90 -5.91
CA PHE A 54 11.59 6.34 -5.97
C PHE A 54 12.68 7.21 -5.30
N GLY A 55 13.80 6.62 -4.86
CA GLY A 55 14.91 7.36 -4.27
C GLY A 55 14.67 7.86 -2.84
N LEU A 56 13.71 7.27 -2.13
CA LEU A 56 13.54 7.45 -0.69
C LEU A 56 14.54 6.54 0.03
N HIS A 57 15.52 7.16 0.69
CA HIS A 57 16.58 6.48 1.42
C HIS A 57 16.41 6.71 2.91
N GLY A 58 16.51 5.65 3.71
CA GLY A 58 16.40 5.70 5.17
C GLY A 58 15.74 4.45 5.74
N ASP A 59 15.90 4.22 7.04
CA ASP A 59 15.33 3.06 7.73
C ASP A 59 13.81 3.17 7.92
N THR A 60 13.29 4.40 7.89
CA THR A 60 11.88 4.72 8.08
C THR A 60 11.33 5.50 6.89
N LEU A 61 10.33 4.94 6.22
CA LEU A 61 9.59 5.64 5.19
C LEU A 61 8.45 6.46 5.82
N PRO A 62 8.18 7.69 5.34
CA PRO A 62 7.08 8.52 5.84
C PRO A 62 5.72 8.05 5.30
N LEU A 63 5.37 6.79 5.56
CA LEU A 63 4.22 6.11 4.95
C LEU A 63 2.89 6.83 5.19
N ALA A 64 2.68 7.39 6.38
CA ALA A 64 1.45 8.12 6.70
C ALA A 64 1.30 9.40 5.86
N MET A 65 2.38 10.15 5.68
CA MET A 65 2.39 11.35 4.84
C MET A 65 2.18 10.97 3.37
N LEU A 66 2.82 9.89 2.90
CA LEU A 66 2.64 9.40 1.53
C LEU A 66 1.22 8.89 1.27
N ARG A 67 0.59 8.21 2.24
CA ARG A 67 -0.82 7.79 2.18
C ARG A 67 -1.72 9.02 2.08
N ARG A 68 -1.51 10.02 2.94
CA ARG A 68 -2.26 11.28 2.93
C ARG A 68 -2.14 12.04 1.60
N LEU A 69 -0.95 12.07 1.00
CA LEU A 69 -0.73 12.67 -0.33
C LEU A 69 -1.47 11.93 -1.47
N GLY A 70 -1.85 10.67 -1.27
CA GLY A 70 -2.61 9.88 -2.23
C GLY A 70 -4.13 10.01 -2.11
N GLU A 71 -4.63 10.65 -1.05
CA GLU A 71 -6.06 10.87 -0.83
C GLU A 71 -6.56 12.06 -1.66
N ALA A 72 -7.60 11.87 -2.47
CA ALA A 72 -8.12 12.91 -3.36
C ALA A 72 -8.87 14.03 -2.61
N ASP A 73 -9.50 13.69 -1.49
CA ASP A 73 -10.45 14.57 -0.78
C ASP A 73 -9.79 15.32 0.40
N ALA A 74 -8.46 15.39 0.38
CA ALA A 74 -7.63 15.74 1.50
C ALA A 74 -6.62 16.84 1.14
N PRO A 75 -6.47 17.92 1.93
CA PRO A 75 -5.35 18.83 1.74
C PRO A 75 -4.03 18.11 1.95
N ALA A 76 -3.02 18.53 1.18
CA ALA A 76 -1.67 18.05 1.33
C ALA A 76 -1.16 18.27 2.77
N PRO A 77 -0.35 17.35 3.31
CA PRO A 77 0.36 17.52 4.57
C PRO A 77 1.13 18.85 4.63
N GLU A 78 0.96 19.59 5.73
CA GLU A 78 1.79 20.78 5.99
C GLU A 78 3.28 20.39 6.18
N PRO A 79 4.24 21.18 5.66
CA PRO A 79 5.65 20.94 5.88
C PRO A 79 6.02 20.91 7.37
N GLY A 80 6.75 19.87 7.79
CA GLY A 80 7.14 19.69 9.20
C GLY A 80 6.06 19.08 10.09
N GLY A 81 4.87 18.80 9.57
CA GLY A 81 3.84 18.06 10.29
C GLY A 81 4.20 16.59 10.49
N HIS A 82 3.79 16.02 11.63
CA HIS A 82 3.90 14.59 11.89
C HIS A 82 2.56 13.90 11.62
N TRP A 83 2.60 12.81 10.86
CA TRP A 83 1.41 12.06 10.45
C TRP A 83 1.50 10.61 10.92
N LEU A 84 0.36 10.06 11.32
CA LEU A 84 0.20 8.67 11.70
C LEU A 84 -0.96 8.07 10.89
N CYS A 85 -0.82 6.82 10.45
CA CYS A 85 -1.96 6.03 9.98
C CYS A 85 -2.71 5.52 11.21
N ALA A 86 -4.03 5.72 11.23
CA ALA A 86 -4.91 5.10 12.21
C ALA A 86 -5.99 4.33 11.44
N ASP A 87 -6.10 3.03 11.71
CA ASP A 87 -7.18 2.20 11.19
C ASP A 87 -8.19 1.97 12.32
N PRO A 88 -9.51 2.19 12.10
CA PRO A 88 -10.51 1.96 13.13
C PRO A 88 -10.56 0.47 13.47
N VAL A 89 -10.70 0.16 14.76
CA VAL A 89 -10.82 -1.22 15.27
C VAL A 89 -11.87 -1.30 16.36
N ASN A 90 -12.56 -2.45 16.42
CA ASN A 90 -13.41 -2.82 17.54
C ASN A 90 -12.57 -3.41 18.67
N LEU A 91 -12.71 -2.83 19.85
CA LEU A 91 -12.00 -3.25 21.06
C LEU A 91 -12.95 -3.98 22.00
N SER A 92 -12.62 -5.22 22.39
CA SER A 92 -13.42 -5.99 23.35
C SER A 92 -12.57 -6.62 24.43
N PHE A 93 -13.17 -6.89 25.59
CA PHE A 93 -12.50 -7.52 26.73
C PHE A 93 -12.92 -8.98 26.87
N ALA A 94 -11.95 -9.88 26.98
CA ALA A 94 -12.15 -11.30 27.21
C ALA A 94 -11.32 -11.77 28.41
N ARG A 95 -11.94 -11.78 29.60
CA ARG A 95 -11.27 -12.04 30.89
C ARG A 95 -10.13 -11.06 31.12
N GLU A 96 -8.89 -11.55 31.14
CA GLU A 96 -7.65 -10.78 31.37
C GLU A 96 -7.05 -10.23 30.06
N HIS A 97 -7.75 -10.33 28.93
CA HIS A 97 -7.24 -9.97 27.61
C HIS A 97 -8.06 -8.86 26.94
N LEU A 98 -7.34 -8.04 26.19
CA LEU A 98 -7.89 -7.05 25.26
C LEU A 98 -7.80 -7.63 23.84
N LEU A 99 -8.94 -7.68 23.15
CA LEU A 99 -9.04 -8.18 21.78
C LEU A 99 -9.27 -7.00 20.83
N LEU A 100 -8.47 -6.94 19.78
CA LEU A 100 -8.63 -5.99 18.68
C LEU A 100 -9.22 -6.74 17.48
N GLN A 101 -10.31 -6.23 16.94
CA GLN A 101 -11.01 -6.77 15.79
C GLN A 101 -11.10 -5.68 14.72
N ALA A 102 -10.78 -6.02 13.48
CA ALA A 102 -11.00 -5.10 12.36
C ALA A 102 -12.51 -4.92 12.12
N PHE A 103 -12.91 -3.76 11.60
CA PHE A 103 -14.22 -3.60 10.99
C PHE A 103 -14.27 -4.40 9.67
N PRO A 104 -15.37 -5.11 9.35
CA PRO A 104 -15.69 -5.52 8.00
C PRO A 104 -15.70 -4.32 7.05
N ASP A 105 -15.29 -4.54 5.80
CA ASP A 105 -15.12 -3.47 4.78
C ASP A 105 -16.40 -2.65 4.52
N ASP A 106 -17.57 -3.17 4.88
CA ASP A 106 -18.89 -2.58 4.66
C ASP A 106 -19.62 -2.16 5.94
N GLU A 107 -18.97 -2.24 7.11
CA GLU A 107 -19.61 -1.90 8.40
C GLU A 107 -19.57 -0.40 8.72
N LEU A 108 -18.59 0.34 8.20
CA LEU A 108 -18.48 1.79 8.40
C LEU A 108 -18.72 2.53 7.08
N ASP A 109 -19.72 3.41 7.07
CA ASP A 109 -19.92 4.29 5.94
C ASP A 109 -19.00 5.53 5.99
N ALA A 110 -19.06 6.36 4.94
CA ALA A 110 -18.22 7.54 4.83
C ALA A 110 -18.55 8.63 5.87
N ALA A 111 -19.81 8.73 6.30
CA ALA A 111 -20.24 9.71 7.29
C ALA A 111 -19.78 9.30 8.69
N GLU A 112 -19.96 8.03 9.06
CA GLU A 112 -19.46 7.46 10.31
C GLU A 112 -17.93 7.55 10.39
N SER A 113 -17.23 7.23 9.30
CA SER A 113 -15.78 7.38 9.21
C SER A 113 -15.33 8.83 9.41
N ALA A 114 -16.07 9.79 8.84
CA ALA A 114 -15.77 11.22 9.01
C ALA A 114 -15.98 11.68 10.46
N GLU A 115 -17.01 11.16 11.15
CA GLU A 115 -17.25 11.46 12.57
C GLU A 115 -16.13 10.92 13.46
N LEU A 116 -15.69 9.68 13.24
CA LEU A 116 -14.54 9.08 13.95
C LEU A 116 -13.26 9.90 13.75
N VAL A 117 -12.99 10.34 12.51
CA VAL A 117 -11.83 11.18 12.21
C VAL A 117 -11.94 12.54 12.89
N ALA A 118 -13.13 13.13 12.95
CA ALA A 118 -13.35 14.41 13.63
C ALA A 118 -13.15 14.27 15.15
N GLU A 119 -13.65 13.19 15.76
CA GLU A 119 -13.47 12.92 17.20
C GLU A 119 -12.01 12.65 17.54
N LEU A 120 -11.27 11.90 16.71
CA LEU A 120 -9.85 11.61 16.94
C LEU A 120 -8.96 12.86 16.88
N ASN A 121 -9.34 13.86 16.09
CA ASN A 121 -8.56 15.08 15.86
C ASN A 121 -9.09 16.31 16.61
N GLY A 122 -10.20 16.19 17.35
CA GLY A 122 -10.81 17.25 18.15
C GLY A 122 -10.18 17.42 19.52
#